data_AF-A0A8S9DNX0-F1
#
_entry.id   AF-A0A8S9DNX0-F1
#
_cell.length_a   1.000
_cell.length_b   1.000
_cell.length_c   1.000
_cell.angle_alpha   90.00
_cell.angle_beta   90.00
_cell.angle_gamma   90.00
#
_symmetry.space_group_name_H-M   'P 1'
#
loop_
_entity.id
_entity.type
_entity.pdbx_description
1 polymer ?
#
loop_
_entity_poly.entity_id
_entity_poly.type
_entity_poly.pdbx_seq_one_letter_code
_entity_poly.pdbx_strand_id
1 'polypeptide(L)' 'MNTGMLWFDNDPKMDFNTKILRAAEYYQKKYGQIPNLCFVHPSMAVETPSKSSGVDVQINQMILPNHFWLGVKQSSMTA' A
#
# COMPACT_ATOMS: atom_id res chain seq x y z
N MET A 1 -12.64 2.49 3.15
CA MET A 1 -11.79 3.52 2.52
C MET A 1 -12.67 4.29 1.56
N ASN A 2 -12.66 5.63 1.58
CA ASN A 2 -13.42 6.43 0.62
C ASN A 2 -12.63 6.66 -0.69
N THR A 3 -11.31 6.66 -0.61
CA THR A 3 -10.41 6.75 -1.76
C THR A 3 -9.43 5.58 -1.70
N GLY A 4 -9.33 4.84 -2.80
CA GLY A 4 -8.40 3.73 -2.98
C GLY A 4 -7.75 3.80 -4.35
N MET A 5 -6.52 3.28 -4.45
CA MET A 5 -5.79 3.19 -5.71
C MET A 5 -5.19 1.81 -5.85
N LEU A 6 -5.54 1.14 -6.94
CA LEU A 6 -4.84 -0.07 -7.37
C LEU A 6 -3.58 0.35 -8.13
N TRP A 7 -2.43 -0.13 -7.67
CA TRP A 7 -1.13 0.07 -8.26
C TRP A 7 -0.54 -1.29 -8.65
N PHE A 8 0.03 -1.38 -9.86
CA PHE A 8 0.69 -2.59 -10.34
C PHE A 8 2.19 -2.34 -10.50
N ASP A 9 3.01 -3.18 -9.89
CA ASP A 9 4.47 -3.13 -10.01
C ASP A 9 5.09 -4.54 -9.97
N ASN A 10 5.43 -5.06 -11.14
CA ASN A 10 6.05 -6.36 -11.31
C ASN A 10 7.57 -6.29 -11.56
N ASP A 11 8.23 -5.16 -11.26
CA ASP A 11 9.68 -5.06 -11.47
C ASP A 11 10.42 -6.04 -10.54
N PRO A 12 11.10 -7.07 -11.08
CA PRO A 12 11.77 -8.07 -10.24
C PRO A 12 13.06 -7.52 -9.60
N LYS A 13 13.55 -6.36 -10.05
CA LYS A 13 14.80 -5.75 -9.55
C LYS A 13 14.56 -4.83 -8.35
N MET A 14 13.31 -4.48 -8.09
CA MET A 14 12.94 -3.56 -7.02
C MET A 14 12.42 -4.33 -5.81
N ASP A 15 12.92 -4.01 -4.63
CA ASP A 15 12.42 -4.60 -3.40
C ASP A 15 11.03 -4.08 -3.06
N PHE A 16 10.34 -4.83 -2.20
CA PHE A 16 8.95 -4.58 -1.83
C PHE A 16 8.74 -3.20 -1.18
N ASN A 17 9.67 -2.73 -0.35
CA ASN A 17 9.54 -1.45 0.33
C ASN A 17 9.66 -0.28 -0.65
N THR A 18 10.58 -0.36 -1.61
CA THR A 18 10.71 0.66 -2.66
C THR A 18 9.47 0.71 -3.55
N LYS A 19 8.85 -0.44 -3.85
CA LYS A 19 7.57 -0.47 -4.58
C LYS A 19 6.44 0.24 -3.83
N ILE A 20 6.34 0.02 -2.51
CA ILE A 20 5.37 0.72 -1.67
C ILE A 20 5.63 2.22 -1.66
N LEU A 21 6.88 2.65 -1.50
CA LEU A 21 7.24 4.06 -1.47
C LEU A 21 6.84 4.75 -2.79
N ARG A 22 7.20 4.14 -3.93
CA ARG A 22 6.83 4.64 -5.26
C ARG A 22 5.32 4.76 -5.44
N ALA A 23 4.57 3.74 -5.00
CA ALA A 23 3.13 3.76 -5.06
C ALA A 23 2.53 4.85 -4.15
N ALA A 24 3.11 5.08 -2.98
CA ALA A 24 2.68 6.10 -2.03
C ALA A 24 2.96 7.53 -2.53
N GLU A 25 4.14 7.77 -3.12
CA GLU A 25 4.49 9.04 -3.76
C GLU A 25 3.53 9.36 -4.91
N TYR A 26 3.23 8.37 -5.74
CA TYR A 26 2.27 8.54 -6.83
C TYR A 26 0.86 8.81 -6.30
N TYR A 27 0.41 8.09 -5.27
CA TYR A 27 -0.87 8.33 -4.61
C TYR A 27 -0.96 9.78 -4.09
N GLN A 28 0.08 10.26 -3.40
CA GLN A 28 0.13 11.63 -2.88
C GLN A 28 0.06 12.66 -3.99
N LYS A 29 0.82 12.47 -5.08
CA LYS A 29 0.77 13.35 -6.25
C LYS A 29 -0.62 13.36 -6.91
N LYS A 30 -1.31 12.23 -6.94
CA LYS A 30 -2.62 12.07 -7.60
C LYS A 30 -3.78 12.62 -6.77
N TYR A 31 -3.78 12.40 -5.46
CA TYR A 31 -4.92 12.69 -4.58
C TYR A 31 -4.65 13.81 -3.56
N GLY A 32 -3.42 14.33 -3.48
CA GLY A 32 -3.02 15.35 -2.50
C GLY A 32 -2.98 14.85 -1.05
N GLN A 33 -3.10 13.54 -0.83
CA GLN A 33 -3.16 12.92 0.49
C GLN A 33 -2.07 11.85 0.63
N ILE A 34 -1.46 11.76 1.81
CA ILE A 34 -0.48 10.69 2.09
C ILE A 34 -1.26 9.41 2.44
N PRO A 35 -1.08 8.29 1.72
CA PRO A 35 -1.73 7.04 2.08
C PRO A 35 -1.14 6.51 3.38
N ASN A 36 -1.97 5.88 4.21
CA ASN A 36 -1.55 5.29 5.48
C ASN A 36 -1.86 3.79 5.56
N LEU A 37 -2.47 3.21 4.52
CA LEU A 37 -2.87 1.82 4.43
C LEU A 37 -2.54 1.27 3.03
N CYS A 38 -2.02 0.05 2.98
CA CYS A 38 -1.77 -0.69 1.76
C CYS A 38 -2.19 -2.16 1.93
N PHE A 39 -3.05 -2.68 1.04
CA PHE A 39 -3.32 -4.12 0.97
C PHE A 39 -2.48 -4.79 -0.13
N VAL A 40 -1.92 -5.95 0.18
CA VAL A 40 -1.09 -6.75 -0.73
C VAL A 40 -1.46 -8.23 -0.69
N HIS A 41 -1.08 -8.96 -1.73
CA HIS A 41 -1.22 -10.42 -1.75
C HIS A 41 -0.25 -11.08 -0.74
N PRO A 42 -0.65 -12.13 0.01
CA PRO A 42 0.22 -12.78 0.99
C PRO A 42 1.54 -13.32 0.44
N SER A 43 1.58 -13.74 -0.84
CA SER A 43 2.80 -14.26 -1.46
C SER A 43 3.91 -13.21 -1.65
N MET A 44 3.58 -11.93 -1.45
CA MET A 44 4.53 -10.82 -1.57
C MET A 44 5.07 -10.37 -0.21
N ALA A 45 4.34 -10.69 0.87
CA ALA A 45 4.59 -10.20 2.22
C ALA A 45 5.46 -11.17 3.04
N VAL A 46 6.46 -11.80 2.41
CA VAL A 46 7.19 -12.93 3.01
C VAL A 46 8.04 -12.50 4.21
N GLU A 47 8.46 -11.24 4.32
CA GLU A 47 9.38 -10.79 5.40
C GLU A 47 9.15 -9.38 5.94
N THR A 48 8.08 -8.67 5.54
CA THR A 48 7.93 -7.26 5.93
C THR A 48 7.25 -7.07 7.29
N PRO A 49 7.84 -6.26 8.19
CA PRO A 49 7.13 -5.77 9.36
C PRO A 49 5.91 -4.96 8.92
N SER A 50 4.82 -5.04 9.69
CA SER A 50 3.49 -4.45 9.39
C SER A 50 3.48 -2.94 9.08
N LYS A 51 4.61 -2.25 9.22
CA LYS A 51 4.81 -0.85 8.85
C LYS A 51 6.03 -0.70 7.94
N SER A 52 5.80 -0.55 6.64
CA SER A 52 6.83 -0.10 5.69
C SER A 52 6.64 1.39 5.43
N SER A 53 7.68 2.21 5.62
CA SER A 53 7.68 3.62 5.20
C SER A 53 6.53 4.47 5.75
N GLY A 54 6.01 4.15 6.94
CA GLY A 54 4.88 4.86 7.55
C GLY A 54 3.49 4.46 7.04
N VAL A 55 3.42 3.47 6.13
CA VAL A 55 2.18 2.88 5.63
C VAL A 55 1.92 1.56 6.35
N ASP A 56 0.71 1.39 6.88
CA ASP A 56 0.25 0.12 7.46
C ASP A 56 0.00 -0.89 6.33
N VAL A 57 0.77 -1.98 6.30
CA VAL A 57 0.69 -2.99 5.25
C VAL A 57 -0.09 -4.19 5.78
N GLN A 58 -1.20 -4.49 5.10
CA GLN A 58 -2.10 -5.57 5.46
C GLN A 58 -2.20 -6.58 4.33
N ILE A 59 -2.28 -7.87 4.68
CA ILE A 59 -2.46 -8.93 3.71
C ILE A 59 -3.95 -9.08 3.34
N ASN A 60 -4.22 -9.28 2.06
CA ASN A 60 -5.55 -9.59 1.56
C ASN A 60 -5.45 -10.52 0.35
N GLN A 61 -5.99 -11.74 0.47
CA GLN A 61 -5.96 -12.76 -0.58
C GLN A 61 -6.74 -12.36 -1.84
N MET A 62 -7.66 -11.39 -1.75
CA MET A 62 -8.39 -10.88 -2.91
C MET A 62 -7.55 -9.95 -3.80
N ILE A 63 -6.38 -9.49 -3.32
CA ILE A 63 -5.46 -8.67 -4.11
C ILE A 63 -4.56 -9.61 -4.93
N LEU A 64 -4.43 -9.34 -6.23
CA LEU A 64 -3.57 -10.15 -7.10
C LEU A 64 -2.08 -9.92 -6.79
N PRO A 65 -1.19 -10.91 -7.03
CA PRO A 65 0.25 -10.70 -6.94
C PRO A 65 0.72 -9.49 -7.78
N ASN A 66 1.77 -8.82 -7.31
CA ASN A 66 2.31 -7.56 -7.85
C ASN A 66 1.35 -6.36 -7.83
N HIS A 67 0.19 -6.49 -7.19
CA HIS A 67 -0.74 -5.39 -6.98
C HIS A 67 -0.70 -4.89 -5.54
N PHE A 68 -0.85 -3.58 -5.41
CA PHE A 68 -0.88 -2.85 -4.16
C PHE A 68 -2.14 -2.01 -4.15
N TRP A 69 -2.98 -2.17 -3.14
CA TRP A 69 -4.16 -1.34 -2.96
C TRP A 69 -3.91 -0.31 -1.86
N LEU A 70 -3.63 0.93 -2.26
CA LEU A 70 -3.30 2.00 -1.33
C LEU A 70 -4.52 2.86 -1.00
N GLY A 71 -4.51 3.43 0.19
CA GLY A 71 -5.32 4.60 0.49
C GLY A 71 -5.25 5.03 1.94
N VAL A 72 -6.29 5.74 2.37
CA VAL A 72 -6.35 6.35 3.69
C VAL A 72 -7.43 5.65 4.51
N LYS A 73 -7.03 5.05 5.64
CA LYS A 73 -7.93 4.65 6.70
C LYS A 73 -8.36 5.92 7.44
N GLN A 74 -9.66 6.19 7.45
CA GLN A 74 -10.21 7.19 8.37
C GLN A 74 -9.99 6.67 9.78
N SER A 75 -9.16 7.37 10.55
CA SER A 75 -9.19 7.26 11.99
C SER A 75 -10.53 7.82 12.42
N SER A 76 -11.44 6.96 12.88
CA SER A 76 -12.60 7.42 13.62
C SER A 76 -12.06 8.03 14.93
N MET A 77 -11.81 9.34 14.94
CA MET A 77 -11.75 10.09 16.19
C MET A 77 -13.16 10.05 16.76
N THR A 78 -13.41 9.09 17.65
CA THR A 78 -14.48 9.21 18.64
C THR A 78 -14.09 10.38 19.54
N ALA A 79 -14.81 11.49 19.35
CA ALA A 79 -14.83 12.62 20.28
C ALA A 79 -15.44 12.19 21.63
#